data_AF-A0A4Z0R2Y6-F1
#
_entry.id   AF-A0A4Z0R2Y6-F1
#
_cell.length_a   1.000
_cell.length_b   1.000
_cell.length_c   1.000
_cell.angle_alpha   90.00
_cell.angle_beta   90.00
_cell.angle_gamma   90.00
#
_symmetry.space_group_name_H-M   'P 1'
#
loop_
_entity.id
_entity.type
_entity.pdbx_description
1 polymer ?
#
loop_
_entity_poly.entity_id
_entity_poly.type
_entity_poly.pdbx_seq_one_letter_code
_entity_poly.pdbx_strand_id
1 'polypeptide(L)'
;MKPSRKYLSLPIISLQEGQQIGYVKSLILDASAKALAAIVVDRKGFFKDQRIIPYSKVVSVGEDAITIDKESHVEKTSSLPELLDLVKEKLTIIGTKMVTETGKTLGIAEEYYVDPETGKITHIEISGGKIEGFLSGKAWISAEYITTIGHDVIISQKDSENTLTVADKGLSESFKKLMHSTSNLASETTHTISSYFKKDKVRTVSPPDSDKELVIFPESDPIPPVNQTISEIPIPKEPLG
;
A
#
# COMPACT_ATOMS: atom_id res chain seq x y z
N MET A 1 -16.79 11.49 -1.18
CA MET A 1 -15.74 10.54 -1.61
C MET A 1 -15.42 9.56 -0.48
N LYS A 2 -15.02 8.33 -0.80
CA LYS A 2 -14.67 7.24 0.12
C LYS A 2 -13.44 6.50 -0.44
N PRO A 3 -12.38 6.23 0.36
CA PRO A 3 -11.17 5.55 -0.12
C PRO A 3 -11.46 4.08 -0.47
N SER A 4 -10.80 3.53 -1.48
CA SER A 4 -11.12 2.20 -2.03
C SER A 4 -11.01 1.07 -1.00
N ARG A 5 -10.04 1.15 -0.08
CA ARG A 5 -9.85 0.16 1.00
C ARG A 5 -11.02 0.12 1.99
N LYS A 6 -11.86 1.16 2.05
CA LYS A 6 -13.10 1.20 2.86
C LYS A 6 -14.32 0.61 2.14
N TYR A 7 -14.20 0.15 0.90
CA TYR A 7 -15.21 -0.71 0.24
C TYR A 7 -14.97 -2.19 0.54
N LEU A 8 -13.70 -2.60 0.62
CA LEU A 8 -13.29 -3.99 0.84
C LEU A 8 -13.87 -4.56 2.14
N SER A 9 -14.28 -5.82 2.11
CA SER A 9 -14.92 -6.54 3.23
C SER A 9 -16.23 -5.94 3.75
N LEU A 10 -16.82 -4.90 3.13
CA LEU A 10 -18.17 -4.47 3.48
C LEU A 10 -19.19 -5.58 3.15
N PRO A 11 -20.17 -5.85 4.01
CA PRO A 11 -21.31 -6.69 3.67
C PRO A 11 -22.15 -6.04 2.56
N ILE A 12 -22.65 -6.88 1.67
CA ILE A 12 -23.55 -6.48 0.59
C ILE A 12 -24.96 -6.96 0.96
N ILE A 13 -25.91 -6.03 1.06
CA ILE A 13 -27.27 -6.28 1.55
C ILE A 13 -28.28 -5.99 0.44
N SER A 14 -29.27 -6.87 0.31
CA SER A 14 -30.36 -6.72 -0.64
C SER A 14 -31.58 -6.08 0.02
N LEU A 15 -32.14 -5.04 -0.61
CA LEU A 15 -33.22 -4.25 -0.03
C LEU A 15 -34.59 -4.94 -0.11
N GLN A 16 -34.91 -5.61 -1.23
CA GLN A 16 -36.17 -6.33 -1.40
C GLN A 16 -36.26 -7.60 -0.56
N GLU A 17 -35.18 -8.39 -0.51
CA GLU A 17 -35.16 -9.68 0.21
C GLU A 17 -34.63 -9.56 1.66
N GLY A 18 -34.16 -8.39 2.08
CA GLY A 18 -33.71 -8.11 3.46
C GLY A 18 -32.47 -8.90 3.94
N GLN A 19 -31.77 -9.58 3.04
CA GLN A 19 -30.69 -10.53 3.35
C GLN A 19 -29.30 -10.01 2.96
N GLN A 20 -28.27 -10.49 3.68
CA GLN A 20 -26.88 -10.30 3.28
C GLN A 20 -26.50 -11.30 2.18
N ILE A 21 -26.09 -10.77 1.03
CA ILE A 21 -25.71 -11.50 -0.18
C ILE A 21 -24.29 -12.07 -0.11
N GLY A 22 -23.38 -11.36 0.57
CA GLY A 22 -21.95 -11.66 0.61
C GLY A 22 -21.15 -10.48 1.16
N TYR A 23 -19.87 -10.41 0.81
CA TYR A 23 -18.98 -9.29 1.13
C TYR A 23 -18.26 -8.79 -0.13
N VAL A 24 -17.77 -7.55 -0.11
CA VAL A 24 -16.90 -7.00 -1.17
C VAL A 24 -15.54 -7.68 -1.15
N LYS A 25 -15.18 -8.40 -2.22
CA LYS A 25 -13.88 -9.04 -2.40
C LYS A 25 -12.83 -8.09 -2.96
N SER A 26 -13.22 -7.38 -4.02
CA SER A 26 -12.39 -6.43 -4.76
C SER A 26 -13.30 -5.56 -5.64
N LEU A 27 -12.72 -4.49 -6.20
CA LEU A 27 -13.38 -3.59 -7.13
C LEU A 27 -12.83 -3.81 -8.55
N ILE A 28 -13.66 -3.60 -9.57
CA ILE A 28 -13.30 -3.64 -10.99
C ILE A 28 -13.37 -2.22 -11.52
N LEU A 29 -12.32 -1.80 -12.20
CA LEU A 29 -12.15 -0.43 -12.71
C LEU A 29 -12.35 -0.37 -14.21
N ASP A 30 -12.98 0.70 -14.69
CA ASP A 30 -12.93 1.12 -16.08
C ASP A 30 -11.92 2.28 -16.19
N ALA A 31 -10.83 2.08 -16.94
CA ALA A 31 -9.81 3.10 -17.18
C ALA A 31 -10.28 4.25 -18.08
N SER A 32 -11.26 4.00 -18.95
CA SER A 32 -11.83 4.97 -19.90
C SER A 32 -12.83 5.89 -19.18
N ALA A 33 -13.75 5.30 -18.40
CA ALA A 33 -14.70 6.06 -17.59
C ALA A 33 -14.09 6.63 -16.29
N LYS A 34 -12.91 6.14 -15.89
CA LYS A 34 -12.23 6.45 -14.60
C LYS A 34 -13.15 6.21 -13.41
N ALA A 35 -13.81 5.05 -13.40
CA ALA A 35 -14.88 4.73 -12.45
C ALA A 35 -14.85 3.25 -12.03
N LEU A 36 -15.60 2.94 -10.97
CA LEU A 36 -15.94 1.56 -10.63
C LEU A 36 -16.93 1.02 -11.67
N ALA A 37 -16.51 0.00 -12.42
CA ALA A 37 -17.38 -0.69 -13.36
C ALA A 37 -18.26 -1.71 -12.63
N ALA A 38 -17.67 -2.46 -11.70
CA ALA A 38 -18.36 -3.49 -10.92
C ALA A 38 -17.67 -3.79 -9.57
N ILE A 39 -18.43 -4.42 -8.67
CA ILE A 39 -17.98 -4.92 -7.37
C ILE A 39 -17.91 -6.45 -7.45
N VAL A 40 -16.80 -7.06 -7.03
CA VAL A 40 -16.67 -8.52 -6.92
C VAL A 40 -17.24 -8.97 -5.58
N VAL A 41 -18.12 -9.97 -5.61
CA VAL A 41 -18.78 -10.52 -4.42
C VAL A 41 -18.08 -11.79 -3.96
N ASP A 42 -17.65 -11.82 -2.71
CA ASP A 42 -17.29 -13.06 -2.01
C ASP A 42 -18.55 -13.63 -1.32
N ARG A 43 -18.92 -14.86 -1.66
CA ARG A 43 -19.98 -15.61 -0.96
C ARG A 43 -19.36 -16.74 -0.15
N LYS A 44 -19.87 -16.96 1.07
CA LYS A 44 -19.52 -18.12 1.91
C LYS A 44 -20.05 -19.41 1.25
N GLY A 45 -19.20 -20.10 0.47
CA GLY A 45 -19.54 -21.38 -0.17
C GLY A 45 -18.51 -21.83 -1.22
N PHE A 46 -18.60 -23.09 -1.65
CA PHE A 46 -17.65 -23.75 -2.57
C PHE A 46 -17.87 -23.45 -4.07
N PHE A 47 -18.56 -22.35 -4.41
CA PHE A 47 -18.84 -22.00 -5.81
C PHE A 47 -17.61 -21.38 -6.48
N LYS A 48 -17.13 -22.01 -7.56
CA LYS A 48 -15.95 -21.55 -8.32
C LYS A 48 -16.22 -20.31 -9.20
N ASP A 49 -17.48 -20.04 -9.51
CA ASP A 49 -17.88 -18.93 -10.38
C ASP A 49 -17.79 -17.60 -9.64
N GLN A 50 -16.90 -16.72 -10.09
CA GLN A 50 -16.83 -15.34 -9.62
C GLN A 50 -18.16 -14.62 -9.92
N ARG A 51 -18.76 -14.02 -8.89
CA ARG A 51 -19.93 -13.15 -9.03
C ARG A 51 -19.56 -11.68 -8.95
N ILE A 52 -20.27 -10.88 -9.71
CA ILE A 52 -20.08 -9.43 -9.81
C ILE A 52 -21.41 -8.70 -9.74
N ILE A 53 -21.37 -7.46 -9.28
CA ILE A 53 -22.49 -6.52 -9.29
C ILE A 53 -22.02 -5.30 -10.09
N PRO A 54 -22.60 -4.98 -11.26
CA PRO A 54 -22.31 -3.74 -11.98
C PRO A 54 -22.58 -2.54 -11.08
N TYR A 55 -21.72 -1.50 -11.10
CA TYR A 55 -21.88 -0.38 -10.15
C TYR A 55 -23.22 0.37 -10.34
N SER A 56 -23.74 0.38 -11.57
CA SER A 56 -25.09 0.86 -11.92
C SER A 56 -26.27 0.10 -11.26
N LYS A 57 -25.99 -0.95 -10.48
CA LYS A 57 -26.97 -1.71 -9.67
C LYS A 57 -26.82 -1.49 -8.16
N VAL A 58 -25.81 -0.73 -7.74
CA VAL A 58 -25.64 -0.29 -6.35
C VAL A 58 -26.64 0.84 -6.06
N VAL A 59 -27.31 0.77 -4.91
CA VAL A 59 -28.26 1.79 -4.45
C VAL A 59 -27.60 2.77 -3.48
N SER A 60 -26.72 2.28 -2.60
CA SER A 60 -25.91 3.13 -1.72
C SER A 60 -24.65 2.41 -1.21
N VAL A 61 -23.64 3.19 -0.84
CA VAL A 61 -22.40 2.74 -0.20
C VAL A 61 -22.31 3.43 1.17
N GLY A 62 -23.02 2.87 2.15
CA GLY A 62 -23.00 3.35 3.54
C GLY A 62 -21.67 3.07 4.23
N GLU A 63 -21.55 3.43 5.51
CA GLU A 63 -20.34 3.14 6.30
C GLU A 63 -20.19 1.63 6.57
N ASP A 64 -21.25 1.00 7.08
CA ASP A 64 -21.26 -0.41 7.49
C ASP A 64 -21.61 -1.41 6.38
N ALA A 65 -22.24 -0.98 5.29
CA ALA A 65 -22.75 -1.87 4.24
C ALA A 65 -22.88 -1.21 2.87
N ILE A 66 -22.90 -2.02 1.81
CA ILE A 66 -23.33 -1.63 0.45
C ILE A 66 -24.72 -2.22 0.20
N THR A 67 -25.64 -1.42 -0.32
CA THR A 67 -27.02 -1.86 -0.61
C THR A 67 -27.25 -2.01 -2.12
N ILE A 68 -28.00 -3.06 -2.48
CA ILE A 68 -28.55 -3.28 -3.82
C ILE A 68 -30.06 -3.47 -3.73
N ASP A 69 -30.77 -3.18 -4.82
CA ASP A 69 -32.22 -3.36 -4.90
C ASP A 69 -32.65 -4.82 -4.59
N LYS A 70 -32.02 -5.80 -5.25
CA LYS A 70 -32.43 -7.21 -5.24
C LYS A 70 -31.29 -8.18 -5.59
N GLU A 71 -31.38 -9.45 -5.16
CA GLU A 71 -30.33 -10.47 -5.36
C GLU A 71 -30.11 -10.77 -6.85
N SER A 72 -31.12 -10.60 -7.70
CA SER A 72 -30.99 -10.81 -9.15
C SER A 72 -30.03 -9.85 -9.86
N HIS A 73 -29.53 -8.80 -9.20
CA HIS A 73 -28.42 -7.97 -9.68
C HIS A 73 -27.02 -8.57 -9.41
N VAL A 74 -26.94 -9.76 -8.80
CA VAL A 74 -25.68 -10.44 -8.43
C VAL A 74 -25.33 -11.49 -9.47
N GLU A 75 -24.81 -10.99 -10.59
CA GLU A 75 -24.56 -11.73 -11.83
C GLU A 75 -23.26 -12.56 -11.81
N LYS A 76 -23.05 -13.38 -12.85
CA LYS A 76 -21.77 -14.07 -13.09
C LYS A 76 -20.90 -13.20 -14.01
N THR A 77 -19.58 -13.23 -13.86
CA THR A 77 -18.68 -12.58 -14.84
C THR A 77 -18.92 -13.06 -16.28
N SER A 78 -19.43 -14.29 -16.47
CA SER A 78 -19.77 -14.85 -17.78
C SER A 78 -21.07 -14.35 -18.42
N SER A 79 -21.95 -13.62 -17.72
CA SER A 79 -23.18 -13.05 -18.33
C SER A 79 -23.00 -11.64 -18.88
N LEU A 80 -21.85 -11.01 -18.61
CA LEU A 80 -21.60 -9.59 -18.87
C LEU A 80 -20.32 -9.40 -19.70
N PRO A 81 -20.36 -9.54 -21.04
CA PRO A 81 -19.18 -9.48 -21.90
C PRO A 81 -18.36 -8.20 -21.74
N GLU A 82 -19.03 -7.06 -21.58
CA GLU A 82 -18.40 -5.73 -21.38
C GLU A 82 -17.55 -5.68 -20.09
N LEU A 83 -17.95 -6.41 -19.04
CA LEU A 83 -17.24 -6.49 -17.77
C LEU A 83 -16.26 -7.68 -17.72
N LEU A 84 -16.43 -8.67 -18.60
CA LEU A 84 -15.52 -9.81 -18.75
C LEU A 84 -14.10 -9.35 -19.09
N ASP A 85 -13.96 -8.35 -19.97
CA ASP A 85 -12.66 -7.85 -20.40
C ASP A 85 -11.97 -7.00 -19.32
N LEU A 86 -12.68 -6.08 -18.65
CA LEU A 86 -12.16 -5.35 -17.48
C LEU A 86 -11.71 -6.31 -16.35
N VAL A 87 -12.38 -7.45 -16.18
CA VAL A 87 -11.97 -8.49 -15.22
C VAL A 87 -10.74 -9.30 -15.68
N LYS A 88 -10.48 -9.40 -16.99
CA LYS A 88 -9.23 -9.98 -17.53
C LYS A 88 -8.05 -9.01 -17.39
N GLU A 89 -8.27 -7.73 -17.69
CA GLU A 89 -7.25 -6.67 -17.62
C GLU A 89 -6.72 -6.45 -16.20
N LYS A 90 -7.56 -6.66 -15.17
CA LYS A 90 -7.19 -6.59 -13.74
C LYS A 90 -6.50 -5.28 -13.35
N LEU A 91 -6.94 -4.17 -13.94
CA LEU A 91 -6.39 -2.84 -13.72
C LEU A 91 -6.27 -2.51 -12.21
N THR A 92 -5.03 -2.29 -11.76
CA THR A 92 -4.72 -1.85 -10.40
C THR A 92 -4.23 -0.41 -10.42
N ILE A 93 -4.80 0.44 -9.56
CA ILE A 93 -4.25 1.78 -9.27
C ILE A 93 -3.19 1.70 -8.16
N ILE A 94 -3.49 0.94 -7.10
CA ILE A 94 -2.61 0.83 -5.93
C ILE A 94 -1.33 0.07 -6.29
N GLY A 95 -0.17 0.65 -5.98
CA GLY A 95 1.16 0.15 -6.33
C GLY A 95 1.67 0.61 -7.70
N THR A 96 0.83 1.23 -8.53
CA THR A 96 1.16 1.59 -9.91
C THR A 96 1.92 2.92 -9.96
N LYS A 97 2.96 2.99 -10.79
CA LYS A 97 3.78 4.20 -10.94
C LYS A 97 2.99 5.32 -11.62
N MET A 98 3.10 6.56 -11.13
CA MET A 98 2.51 7.73 -11.80
C MET A 98 3.58 8.58 -12.48
N VAL A 99 3.32 8.98 -13.72
CA VAL A 99 4.15 9.89 -14.52
C VAL A 99 3.30 10.98 -15.18
N THR A 100 3.92 12.09 -15.56
CA THR A 100 3.31 13.10 -16.45
C THR A 100 3.46 12.71 -17.92
N GLU A 101 2.67 13.34 -18.80
CA GLU A 101 2.87 13.33 -20.26
C GLU A 101 4.27 13.82 -20.69
N THR A 102 4.94 14.62 -19.85
CA THR A 102 6.33 15.06 -20.06
C THR A 102 7.38 14.05 -19.55
N GLY A 103 6.96 12.88 -19.04
CA GLY A 103 7.84 11.82 -18.55
C GLY A 103 8.38 12.03 -17.12
N LYS A 104 7.98 13.11 -16.43
CA LYS A 104 8.36 13.37 -15.04
C LYS A 104 7.66 12.35 -14.15
N THR A 105 8.40 11.69 -13.26
CA THR A 105 7.81 10.72 -12.31
C THR A 105 7.21 11.47 -11.12
N LEU A 106 5.89 11.37 -10.94
CA LEU A 106 5.19 11.97 -9.81
C LEU A 106 5.26 11.11 -8.55
N GLY A 107 5.32 9.78 -8.67
CA GLY A 107 5.40 8.88 -7.52
C GLY A 107 4.84 7.48 -7.80
N ILE A 108 4.35 6.85 -6.74
CA ILE A 108 3.58 5.59 -6.76
C ILE A 108 2.19 5.87 -6.18
N ALA A 109 1.13 5.34 -6.77
CA ALA A 109 -0.23 5.50 -6.24
C ALA A 109 -0.49 4.55 -5.04
N GLU A 110 -0.94 5.09 -3.92
CA GLU A 110 -1.16 4.38 -2.64
C GLU A 110 -2.62 4.00 -2.41
N GLU A 111 -3.55 4.88 -2.81
CA GLU A 111 -4.99 4.77 -2.57
C GLU A 111 -5.74 5.63 -3.60
N TYR A 112 -7.00 5.29 -3.89
CA TYR A 112 -7.88 6.11 -4.72
C TYR A 112 -9.23 6.33 -4.05
N TYR A 113 -9.81 7.50 -4.30
CA TYR A 113 -11.02 7.98 -3.64
C TYR A 113 -12.19 7.97 -4.60
N VAL A 114 -13.14 7.09 -4.36
CA VAL A 114 -14.34 6.92 -5.19
C VAL A 114 -15.47 7.78 -4.65
N ASP A 115 -16.26 8.39 -5.53
CA ASP A 115 -17.54 8.99 -5.16
C ASP A 115 -18.62 7.92 -4.91
N PRO A 116 -19.20 7.80 -3.70
CA PRO A 116 -20.24 6.82 -3.37
C PRO A 116 -21.48 6.87 -4.27
N GLU A 117 -21.82 8.04 -4.82
CA GLU A 117 -23.05 8.22 -5.62
C GLU A 117 -22.83 7.89 -7.10
N THR A 118 -21.76 8.38 -7.72
CA THR A 118 -21.50 8.19 -9.16
C THR A 118 -20.53 7.05 -9.49
N GLY A 119 -19.84 6.48 -8.49
CA GLY A 119 -18.81 5.46 -8.69
C GLY A 119 -17.52 5.96 -9.34
N LYS A 120 -17.42 7.27 -9.64
CA LYS A 120 -16.25 7.86 -10.28
C LYS A 120 -15.07 7.95 -9.32
N ILE A 121 -13.86 7.74 -9.84
CA ILE A 121 -12.64 8.10 -9.13
C ILE A 121 -12.56 9.63 -9.10
N THR A 122 -12.36 10.19 -7.92
CA THR A 122 -12.27 11.65 -7.70
C THR A 122 -10.82 12.08 -7.51
N HIS A 123 -10.04 11.32 -6.74
CA HIS A 123 -8.65 11.61 -6.41
C HIS A 123 -7.83 10.33 -6.32
N ILE A 124 -6.52 10.45 -6.51
CA ILE A 124 -5.51 9.41 -6.24
C ILE A 124 -4.50 9.99 -5.25
N GLU A 125 -4.17 9.25 -4.19
CA GLU A 125 -3.04 9.56 -3.32
C GLU A 125 -1.75 8.94 -3.89
N ILE A 126 -0.68 9.72 -3.94
CA ILE A 126 0.63 9.31 -4.41
C ILE A 126 1.71 9.51 -3.33
N SER A 127 2.71 8.62 -3.31
CA SER A 127 3.86 8.66 -2.42
C SER A 127 5.20 8.67 -3.19
N GLY A 128 6.30 8.94 -2.47
CA GLY A 128 7.67 8.70 -2.95
C GLY A 128 8.16 9.61 -4.09
N GLY A 129 7.36 10.59 -4.50
CA GLY A 129 7.68 11.51 -5.58
C GLY A 129 8.86 12.43 -5.29
N LYS A 130 9.75 12.61 -6.28
CA LYS A 130 10.72 13.72 -6.32
C LYS A 130 10.05 14.97 -6.89
N ILE A 131 9.00 15.42 -6.23
CA ILE A 131 8.26 16.63 -6.54
C ILE A 131 8.96 17.82 -5.85
N GLU A 132 9.09 18.95 -6.53
CA GLU A 132 9.74 20.12 -5.95
C GLU A 132 8.86 20.77 -4.87
N GLY A 133 9.48 21.22 -3.76
CA GLY A 133 8.76 21.70 -2.57
C GLY A 133 8.11 20.61 -1.70
N PHE A 134 8.04 19.36 -2.17
CA PHE A 134 7.40 18.25 -1.47
C PHE A 134 8.38 17.52 -0.53
N LEU A 135 8.33 17.87 0.76
CA LEU A 135 9.15 17.25 1.81
C LEU A 135 8.42 16.14 2.60
N SER A 136 7.09 16.01 2.42
CA SER A 136 6.23 15.26 3.34
C SER A 136 5.36 14.19 2.65
N GLY A 137 6.02 13.19 2.06
CA GLY A 137 5.55 11.80 1.99
C GLY A 137 4.36 11.46 1.07
N LYS A 138 3.22 12.14 1.21
CA LYS A 138 1.93 11.87 0.55
C LYS A 138 1.32 13.13 -0.06
N ALA A 139 0.91 13.04 -1.33
CA ALA A 139 0.18 14.11 -2.04
C ALA A 139 -1.04 13.55 -2.77
N TRP A 140 -2.04 14.38 -3.03
CA TRP A 140 -3.25 14.03 -3.76
C TRP A 140 -3.29 14.71 -5.12
N ILE A 141 -3.68 13.95 -6.16
CA ILE A 141 -4.01 14.44 -7.51
C ILE A 141 -5.49 14.21 -7.80
N SER A 142 -6.16 15.17 -8.41
CA SER A 142 -7.53 15.02 -8.89
C SER A 142 -7.57 14.14 -10.15
N ALA A 143 -8.61 13.30 -10.27
CA ALA A 143 -8.79 12.38 -11.39
C ALA A 143 -9.01 13.08 -12.75
N GLU A 144 -9.33 14.39 -12.74
CA GLU A 144 -9.39 15.21 -13.95
C GLU A 144 -8.02 15.33 -14.66
N TYR A 145 -6.93 15.38 -13.89
CA TYR A 145 -5.56 15.45 -14.39
C TYR A 145 -4.98 14.07 -14.76
N ILE A 146 -5.70 12.97 -14.56
CA ILE A 146 -5.27 11.65 -15.01
C ILE A 146 -5.68 11.48 -16.47
N THR A 147 -4.72 11.28 -17.38
CA THR A 147 -4.98 11.05 -18.80
C THR A 147 -5.28 9.58 -19.07
N THR A 148 -4.49 8.66 -18.50
CA THR A 148 -4.61 7.21 -18.74
C THR A 148 -4.32 6.40 -17.47
N ILE A 149 -5.13 5.38 -17.18
CA ILE A 149 -4.86 4.38 -16.14
C ILE A 149 -4.44 3.07 -16.85
N GLY A 150 -3.13 2.81 -16.93
CA GLY A 150 -2.60 1.56 -17.47
C GLY A 150 -2.24 0.54 -16.38
N HIS A 151 -1.87 -0.67 -16.80
CA HIS A 151 -1.42 -1.74 -15.90
C HIS A 151 -0.10 -1.39 -15.18
N ASP A 152 0.91 -0.93 -15.94
CA ASP A 152 2.25 -0.67 -15.39
C ASP A 152 2.47 0.80 -14.98
N VAL A 153 1.67 1.72 -15.53
CA VAL A 153 1.83 3.16 -15.35
C VAL A 153 0.50 3.91 -15.47
N ILE A 154 0.33 4.91 -14.60
CA ILE A 154 -0.74 5.92 -14.69
C ILE A 154 -0.12 7.19 -15.26
N ILE A 155 -0.72 7.70 -16.34
CA ILE A 155 -0.29 8.92 -17.02
C ILE A 155 -1.18 10.07 -16.57
N SER A 156 -0.56 11.19 -16.21
CA SER A 156 -1.19 12.44 -15.81
C SER A 156 -0.82 13.58 -16.76
N GLN A 157 -1.66 14.60 -16.82
CA GLN A 157 -1.48 15.77 -17.69
C GLN A 157 -0.14 16.47 -17.45
N LYS A 158 0.40 17.11 -18.49
CA LYS A 158 1.54 18.02 -18.36
C LYS A 158 1.32 19.06 -17.25
N ASP A 159 2.40 19.37 -16.53
CA ASP A 159 2.50 20.35 -15.43
C ASP A 159 1.59 20.06 -14.20
N SER A 160 0.95 18.89 -14.14
CA SER A 160 0.07 18.48 -13.03
C SER A 160 0.78 18.31 -11.69
N GLU A 161 2.12 18.24 -11.66
CA GLU A 161 2.90 18.31 -10.41
C GLU A 161 2.61 19.58 -9.59
N ASN A 162 2.18 20.67 -10.24
CA ASN A 162 1.94 21.96 -9.59
C ASN A 162 0.56 22.03 -8.90
N THR A 163 -0.37 21.13 -9.26
CA THR A 163 -1.72 21.05 -8.68
C THR A 163 -1.81 20.03 -7.55
N LEU A 164 -0.70 19.35 -7.23
CA LEU A 164 -0.63 18.33 -6.18
C LEU A 164 -0.90 18.93 -4.79
N THR A 165 -1.98 18.49 -4.16
CA THR A 165 -2.32 18.90 -2.79
C THR A 165 -1.54 18.05 -1.80
N VAL A 166 -0.59 18.66 -1.08
CA VAL A 166 0.20 17.98 -0.04
C VAL A 166 -0.71 17.57 1.12
N ALA A 167 -0.80 16.28 1.41
CA ALA A 167 -1.66 15.76 2.48
C ALA A 167 -1.11 16.13 3.86
N ASP A 168 0.21 16.02 4.05
CA ASP A 168 0.88 16.25 5.33
C ASP A 168 1.49 17.66 5.45
N LYS A 169 0.74 18.57 6.08
CA LYS A 169 1.28 19.83 6.65
C LYS A 169 1.87 19.67 8.06
N GLY A 170 1.67 18.52 8.72
CA GLY A 170 1.90 18.35 10.17
C GLY A 170 3.36 18.26 10.63
N LEU A 171 4.22 17.52 9.91
CA LEU A 171 5.59 17.26 10.39
C LEU A 171 6.54 18.46 10.20
N SER A 172 6.38 19.22 9.12
CA SER A 172 7.34 20.28 8.75
C SER A 172 7.21 21.54 9.63
N GLU A 173 6.02 21.86 10.14
CA GLU A 173 5.85 22.89 11.17
C GLU A 173 6.59 22.53 12.46
N SER A 174 6.45 21.29 12.93
CA SER A 174 7.02 20.83 14.20
C SER A 174 8.55 20.90 14.19
N PHE A 175 9.19 20.48 13.09
CA PHE A 175 10.64 20.57 12.94
C PHE A 175 11.14 22.03 12.80
N LYS A 176 10.41 22.88 12.07
CA LYS A 176 10.72 24.32 11.97
C LYS A 176 10.58 25.04 13.31
N LYS A 177 9.53 24.74 14.08
CA LYS A 177 9.33 25.29 15.43
C LYS A 177 10.50 24.92 16.36
N LEU A 178 10.99 23.68 16.31
CA LEU A 178 12.18 23.28 17.06
C LEU A 178 13.42 24.09 16.66
N MET A 179 13.73 24.18 15.35
CA MET A 179 14.88 24.93 14.84
C MET A 179 14.84 26.43 15.18
N HIS A 180 13.66 27.07 15.11
CA HIS A 180 13.51 28.48 15.46
C HIS A 180 13.53 28.75 16.97
N SER A 181 13.16 27.78 17.81
CA SER A 181 13.19 27.93 19.28
C SER A 181 14.52 27.57 19.94
N THR A 182 15.48 26.95 19.22
CA THR A 182 16.76 26.51 19.80
C THR A 182 18.00 27.29 19.30
N SER A 183 17.82 28.39 18.57
CA SER A 183 18.92 29.20 17.99
C SER A 183 19.96 29.68 19.02
N ASN A 184 19.56 29.83 20.28
CA ASN A 184 20.42 30.36 21.34
C ASN A 184 21.16 29.25 22.12
N LEU A 185 20.82 27.96 21.93
CA LEU A 185 21.42 26.86 22.71
C LEU A 185 22.61 26.21 22.00
N ALA A 186 22.69 26.32 20.67
CA ALA A 186 23.78 25.76 19.86
C ALA A 186 25.15 26.42 20.13
N SER A 187 25.17 27.62 20.73
CA SER A 187 26.40 28.37 21.02
C SER A 187 27.06 28.01 22.35
N GLU A 188 26.31 27.45 23.32
CA GLU A 188 26.81 27.30 24.70
C GLU A 188 27.34 25.89 25.02
N THR A 189 26.92 24.84 24.28
CA THR A 189 27.34 23.44 24.56
C THR A 189 28.51 22.94 23.70
N THR A 190 29.06 23.77 22.81
CA THR A 190 30.17 23.38 21.91
C THR A 190 31.47 22.98 22.65
N HIS A 191 31.63 23.41 23.91
CA HIS A 191 32.88 23.28 24.65
C HIS A 191 33.09 21.95 25.40
N THR A 192 32.08 21.08 25.54
CA THR A 192 32.17 19.85 26.39
C THR A 192 32.10 18.52 25.66
N ILE A 193 31.61 18.45 24.41
CA ILE A 193 31.45 17.16 23.70
C ILE A 193 32.75 16.72 22.99
N SER A 194 33.67 17.64 22.73
CA SER A 194 34.95 17.35 22.03
C SER A 194 35.95 16.50 22.84
N SER A 195 35.75 16.37 24.15
CA SER A 195 36.62 15.63 25.07
C SER A 195 36.48 14.10 24.97
N TYR A 196 35.33 13.60 24.51
CA TYR A 196 35.02 12.16 24.48
C TYR A 196 35.44 11.44 23.19
N PHE A 197 35.96 12.15 22.17
CA PHE A 197 36.27 11.58 20.85
C PHE A 197 37.74 11.73 20.40
N LYS A 198 38.69 11.95 21.31
CA LYS A 198 40.14 12.03 20.98
C LYS A 198 41.08 11.29 21.93
N LYS A 199 41.08 9.96 21.82
CA LYS A 199 42.21 9.01 22.01
C LYS A 199 41.75 7.62 21.49
N ASP A 200 42.57 6.74 20.89
CA ASP A 200 44.04 6.71 20.77
C ASP A 200 44.56 6.37 19.35
N LYS A 201 45.67 7.03 18.97
CA LYS A 201 46.70 6.66 17.96
C LYS A 201 47.71 7.85 17.95
N VAL A 202 49.04 7.71 17.92
CA VAL A 202 49.96 6.60 17.55
C VAL A 202 51.18 6.55 18.52
N ARG A 203 51.99 5.47 18.44
CA ARG A 203 53.34 5.18 19.02
C ARG A 203 54.33 6.38 19.09
N THR A 204 55.47 6.37 19.82
CA THR A 204 56.57 5.35 20.01
C THR A 204 57.52 5.86 21.15
N VAL A 205 58.59 5.23 21.73
CA VAL A 205 59.47 4.06 21.43
C VAL A 205 60.10 3.44 22.72
N SER A 206 60.14 2.09 22.83
CA SER A 206 61.20 1.26 23.50
C SER A 206 61.46 1.42 25.04
N PRO A 207 62.42 0.68 25.67
CA PRO A 207 62.17 -0.49 26.55
C PRO A 207 62.70 -0.27 28.02
N PRO A 208 62.75 -1.24 28.98
CA PRO A 208 62.64 -2.71 28.86
C PRO A 208 61.84 -3.49 29.96
N ASP A 209 61.80 -4.83 29.74
CA ASP A 209 61.73 -5.99 30.66
C ASP A 209 60.70 -6.18 31.80
N SER A 210 60.18 -7.42 31.84
CA SER A 210 59.61 -8.17 32.98
C SER A 210 58.33 -7.64 33.69
N ASP A 211 57.38 -8.47 34.14
CA ASP A 211 57.28 -9.95 34.12
C ASP A 211 55.82 -10.43 33.94
N LYS A 212 55.58 -11.74 34.00
CA LYS A 212 54.29 -12.43 33.74
C LYS A 212 53.25 -12.21 34.85
N GLU A 213 51.97 -12.22 34.48
CA GLU A 213 51.07 -13.32 34.90
C GLU A 213 49.83 -13.48 33.99
N LEU A 214 49.07 -14.56 34.19
CA LEU A 214 47.98 -15.04 33.31
C LEU A 214 46.67 -15.20 34.09
N VAL A 215 45.55 -14.64 33.59
CA VAL A 215 44.20 -15.13 33.91
C VAL A 215 43.31 -15.20 32.67
N ILE A 216 43.11 -16.44 32.25
CA ILE A 216 42.01 -17.06 31.50
C ILE A 216 40.75 -16.20 31.27
N PHE A 217 40.27 -16.17 30.01
CA PHE A 217 38.85 -15.99 29.68
C PHE A 217 38.24 -17.37 29.30
N PRO A 218 36.99 -17.67 29.66
CA PRO A 218 36.36 -18.97 29.40
C PRO A 218 35.97 -19.17 27.93
N GLU A 219 35.75 -20.43 27.55
CA GLU A 219 35.52 -20.90 26.18
C GLU A 219 34.13 -20.57 25.62
N SER A 220 34.01 -20.65 24.28
CA SER A 220 32.75 -20.55 23.53
C SER A 220 32.05 -21.91 23.41
N ASP A 221 30.76 -21.97 23.76
CA ASP A 221 29.97 -23.19 23.62
C ASP A 221 29.81 -23.69 22.17
N PRO A 222 29.72 -25.02 21.91
CA PRO A 222 29.62 -25.58 20.57
C PRO A 222 28.19 -25.56 19.99
N ILE A 223 28.09 -25.41 18.67
CA ILE A 223 26.82 -25.52 17.92
C ILE A 223 26.45 -27.01 17.76
N PRO A 224 25.23 -27.46 18.14
CA PRO A 224 24.77 -28.83 17.92
C PRO A 224 24.39 -29.10 16.44
N PRO A 225 24.46 -30.36 15.96
CA PRO A 225 24.32 -30.68 14.55
C PRO A 225 22.87 -30.63 14.04
N VAL A 226 22.71 -30.31 12.75
CA VAL A 226 21.44 -30.40 12.02
C VAL A 226 21.04 -31.87 11.84
N ASN A 227 19.85 -32.23 12.29
CA ASN A 227 19.24 -33.54 12.01
C ASN A 227 18.28 -33.44 10.80
N GLN A 228 18.34 -34.39 9.89
CA GLN A 228 17.54 -34.40 8.66
C GLN A 228 16.29 -35.26 8.82
N THR A 229 15.14 -34.64 9.08
CA THR A 229 13.85 -35.34 9.10
C THR A 229 13.37 -35.61 7.67
N ILE A 230 13.60 -36.82 7.17
CA ILE A 230 12.94 -37.32 5.97
C ILE A 230 11.48 -37.63 6.32
N SER A 231 10.54 -36.98 5.63
CA SER A 231 9.12 -37.31 5.73
C SER A 231 8.79 -38.51 4.83
N GLU A 232 8.41 -39.64 5.43
CA GLU A 232 7.87 -40.77 4.66
C GLU A 232 6.55 -40.38 3.97
N ILE A 233 6.37 -40.85 2.73
CA ILE A 233 5.13 -40.73 1.97
C ILE A 233 4.41 -42.09 2.05
N PRO A 234 3.23 -42.19 2.70
CA PRO A 234 2.47 -43.43 2.73
C PRO A 234 1.96 -43.80 1.33
N ILE A 235 2.38 -44.94 0.82
CA ILE A 235 1.90 -45.50 -0.45
C ILE A 235 0.51 -46.12 -0.24
N PRO A 236 -0.55 -45.68 -0.96
CA PRO A 236 -1.83 -46.38 -0.95
C PRO A 236 -1.68 -47.74 -1.64
N LYS A 237 -2.09 -48.83 -0.98
CA LYS A 237 -2.21 -50.15 -1.62
C LYS A 237 -3.55 -50.26 -2.34
N GLU A 238 -3.52 -50.61 -3.62
CA GLU A 238 -4.70 -51.12 -4.32
C GLU A 238 -5.09 -52.51 -3.77
N PRO A 239 -6.39 -52.79 -3.59
CA PRO A 239 -6.88 -54.15 -3.36
C PRO A 239 -7.09 -54.88 -4.70
N LEU A 240 -6.40 -56.02 -4.87
CA LEU A 240 -6.66 -57.01 -5.91
C LEU A 240 -7.00 -58.34 -5.21
N GLY A 241 -8.23 -58.83 -5.40
CA GLY A 241 -8.76 -60.03 -4.74
C GLY A 241 -9.99 -59.71 -3.90
#